data_AF-A0A6I3SM43-F1
#
_entry.id   AF-A0A6I3SM43-F1
#
_cell.length_a   1.000
_cell.length_b   1.000
_cell.length_c   1.000
_cell.angle_alpha   90.00
_cell.angle_beta   90.00
_cell.angle_gamma   90.00
#
_symmetry.space_group_name_H-M   'P 1'
#
loop_
_entity.id
_entity.type
_entity.pdbx_description
1 polymer ?
#
loop_
_entity_poly.entity_id
_entity_poly.type
_entity_poly.pdbx_seq_one_letter_code
_entity_poly.pdbx_strand_id
1 'polypeptide(L)' 'MITYSPLDDLVSFDVFDRMKYEQHVQLLPKWRKKYGDDYICGEWGLTRYGWEIIWEALNLKINFANR' A
#
# COMPACT_ATOMS: atom_id res chain seq x y z
N MET A 1 -18.48 -10.96 19.75
CA MET A 1 -17.72 -11.23 18.51
C MET A 1 -16.72 -10.10 18.35
N ILE A 2 -15.42 -10.37 18.43
CA ILE A 2 -14.39 -9.39 18.06
C ILE A 2 -14.34 -9.42 16.53
N THR A 3 -14.86 -8.38 15.89
CA THR A 3 -14.74 -8.20 14.45
C THR A 3 -13.33 -7.73 14.17
N TYR A 4 -12.43 -8.66 13.83
CA TYR A 4 -11.13 -8.30 13.28
C TYR A 4 -11.35 -7.65 11.93
N SER A 5 -11.14 -6.34 11.82
CA SER A 5 -11.15 -5.69 10.52
C SER A 5 -9.92 -6.18 9.77
N PRO A 6 -10.03 -6.61 8.50
CA PRO A 6 -8.86 -6.95 7.67
C PRO A 6 -7.84 -5.80 7.50
N LEU A 7 -8.17 -4.61 8.01
CA LEU A 7 -7.38 -3.38 8.03
C LEU A 7 -6.69 -3.12 9.38
N ASP A 8 -6.98 -3.90 10.41
CA ASP A 8 -6.38 -3.76 11.75
C ASP A 8 -4.94 -4.32 11.82
N ASP A 9 -4.54 -5.15 10.85
CA ASP A 9 -3.17 -5.70 10.75
C ASP A 9 -2.19 -4.81 9.95
N LEU A 10 -2.58 -3.57 9.61
CA LEU A 10 -1.69 -2.65 8.90
C LEU A 10 -0.70 -2.01 9.87
N VAL A 11 0.57 -2.33 9.68
CA VAL A 11 1.71 -1.72 10.39
C VAL A 11 1.79 -0.21 10.15
N SER A 12 2.57 0.52 10.96
CA SER A 12 2.84 1.95 10.73
C SER A 12 3.71 2.17 9.48
N PHE A 13 3.75 3.41 8.98
CA PHE A 13 4.51 3.77 7.79
C PHE A 13 5.99 3.44 7.93
N ASP A 14 6.61 3.80 9.06
CA ASP A 14 8.03 3.51 9.31
C ASP A 14 8.35 2.01 9.33
N VAL A 15 7.39 1.19 9.79
CA VAL A 15 7.56 -0.26 9.81
C VAL A 15 7.39 -0.80 8.40
N PHE A 16 6.38 -0.29 7.68
CA PHE A 16 6.15 -0.62 6.28
C PHE A 16 7.36 -0.27 5.41
N ASP A 17 7.90 0.93 5.50
CA ASP A 17 9.02 1.44 4.69
C ASP A 17 10.29 0.58 4.84
N ARG A 18 10.49 -0.01 6.03
CA ARG A 18 11.63 -0.89 6.33
C ARG A 18 11.41 -2.37 5.95
N MET A 19 10.25 -2.73 5.41
CA MET A 19 9.96 -4.10 4.99
C MET A 19 10.73 -4.52 3.73
N LYS A 20 10.80 -5.83 3.50
CA LYS A 20 11.34 -6.37 2.25
C LYS A 20 10.37 -6.16 1.09
N TYR A 21 10.91 -6.15 -0.11
CA TYR A 21 10.16 -5.95 -1.36
C TYR A 21 8.91 -6.85 -1.48
N GLU A 22 9.01 -8.15 -1.16
CA GLU A 22 7.88 -9.08 -1.26
C GLU A 22 6.73 -8.70 -0.33
N GLN A 23 7.06 -8.14 0.84
CA GLN A 23 6.07 -7.67 1.81
C GLN A 23 5.43 -6.36 1.36
N HIS A 24 6.21 -5.44 0.77
CA HIS A 24 5.67 -4.23 0.15
C HIS A 24 4.63 -4.56 -0.91
N VAL A 25 4.96 -5.47 -1.85
CA VAL A 25 4.02 -5.90 -2.90
C VAL A 25 2.70 -6.43 -2.32
N GLN A 26 2.76 -7.20 -1.23
CA GLN A 26 1.56 -7.77 -0.61
C GLN A 26 0.74 -6.77 0.22
N LEU A 27 1.39 -5.81 0.88
CA LEU A 27 0.77 -4.92 1.86
C LEU A 27 0.42 -3.53 1.28
N LEU A 28 1.14 -3.06 0.27
CA LEU A 28 0.87 -1.76 -0.40
C LEU A 28 -0.58 -1.63 -0.90
N PRO A 29 -1.22 -2.67 -1.47
CA PRO A 29 -2.63 -2.62 -1.84
C PRO A 29 -3.58 -2.37 -0.67
N LYS A 30 -3.28 -2.97 0.50
CA LYS A 30 -4.07 -2.80 1.72
C LYS A 30 -3.85 -1.41 2.33
N TRP A 31 -2.60 -0.95 2.32
CA TRP A 31 -2.20 0.41 2.69
C TRP A 31 -2.97 1.45 1.90
N ARG A 32 -2.98 1.30 0.57
CA ARG A 32 -3.72 2.16 -0.36
C ARG A 32 -5.21 2.24 -0.04
N LYS A 33 -5.83 1.09 0.24
CA LYS A 33 -7.26 1.04 0.58
C LYS A 33 -7.58 1.75 1.90
N LYS A 34 -6.67 1.71 2.89
CA LYS A 34 -6.88 2.31 4.22
C LYS A 34 -6.61 3.81 4.24
N TYR A 35 -5.45 4.22 3.72
CA TYR A 35 -4.94 5.59 3.87
C TYR A 35 -5.19 6.46 2.64
N GLY A 36 -5.46 5.85 1.48
CA GLY A 36 -5.60 6.55 0.22
C GLY A 36 -4.25 6.95 -0.38
N ASP A 37 -4.29 7.32 -1.65
CA ASP A 37 -3.07 7.62 -2.41
C ASP A 37 -2.38 8.90 -1.96
N ASP A 38 -3.15 9.95 -1.65
CA ASP A 38 -2.59 11.27 -1.28
C ASP A 38 -1.81 11.22 0.03
N TYR A 39 -2.30 10.45 1.01
CA TYR A 39 -1.59 10.21 2.27
C TYR A 39 -0.25 9.51 2.01
N ILE A 40 -0.25 8.42 1.25
CA ILE A 40 0.96 7.65 0.95
C ILE A 40 1.97 8.51 0.17
N CYS A 41 1.50 9.31 -0.78
CA CYS A 41 2.35 10.26 -1.50
C CYS A 41 3.00 11.27 -0.55
N GLY A 42 2.25 11.81 0.42
CA GLY A 42 2.77 12.74 1.42
C GLY A 42 3.85 12.12 2.28
N GLU A 43 3.60 10.92 2.81
CA GLU A 43 4.56 10.23 3.68
C GLU A 43 5.85 9.84 2.94
N TRP A 44 5.75 9.38 1.68
CA TRP A 44 6.91 9.05 0.85
C TRP A 44 7.55 10.25 0.14
N GLY A 45 7.01 11.46 0.31
CA GLY A 45 7.49 12.66 -0.40
C GLY A 45 7.37 12.54 -1.93
N LEU A 46 6.40 11.77 -2.43
CA LEU A 46 6.21 11.50 -3.85
C LEU A 46 5.20 12.48 -4.46
N THR A 47 5.39 12.78 -5.73
CA THR A 47 4.32 13.33 -6.55
C THR A 47 3.33 12.23 -6.93
N ARG A 48 2.11 12.61 -7.30
CA ARG A 48 1.10 11.67 -7.81
C ARG A 48 1.61 10.84 -8.99
N TYR A 49 2.41 11.48 -9.85
CA TYR A 49 3.04 10.82 -10.99
C TYR A 49 4.10 9.78 -10.56
N GLY A 50 4.95 10.13 -9.58
CA GLY A 50 5.93 9.19 -9.03
C GLY A 50 5.27 7.98 -8.38
N TRP A 51 4.16 8.18 -7.67
CA TRP A 51 3.36 7.09 -7.12
C TRP A 51 2.83 6.15 -8.21
N GLU A 52 2.28 6.68 -9.31
CA GLU A 52 1.76 5.85 -10.41
C GLU A 52 2.86 4.98 -11.05
N ILE A 53 4.08 5.51 -11.19
CA ILE A 53 5.23 4.73 -11.68
C ILE A 53 5.55 3.56 -10.74
N ILE A 54 5.62 3.81 -9.43
CA ILE A 54 5.88 2.76 -8.43
C ILE A 54 4.77 1.71 -8.47
N TRP A 55 3.52 2.17 -8.53
CA TRP A 55 2.36 1.30 -8.57
C TRP A 55 2.32 0.41 -9.84
N GLU A 56 2.71 0.96 -10.98
CA GLU A 56 2.90 0.21 -12.24
C GLU A 56 4.06 -0.78 -12.15
N ALA A 57 5.22 -0.35 -11.65
CA ALA A 57 6.42 -1.18 -11.56
C ALA A 57 6.20 -2.41 -10.67
N LEU A 58 5.39 -2.28 -9.62
CA LEU A 58 5.01 -3.39 -8.75
C LEU A 58 3.92 -4.31 -9.35
N ASN A 59 3.44 -4.02 -10.58
CA ASN A 59 2.35 -4.73 -11.25
C ASN A 59 1.07 -4.84 -10.39
N LEU A 60 0.82 -3.85 -9.53
CA LEU A 60 -0.31 -3.87 -8.60
C LEU A 60 -1.61 -3.31 -9.19
N LYS A 61 -1.56 -2.73 -10.41
CA LYS A 61 -2.74 -2.24 -11.14
C LYS A 61 -3.77 -3.34 -11.46
N ILE A 62 -3.35 -4.60 -11.61
CA ILE A 62 -4.19 -5.66 -12.21
C ILE A 62 -4.76 -6.63 -11.16
N ASN A 63 -4.18 -6.72 -9.96
CA ASN A 63 -4.48 -7.80 -9.00
C ASN A 63 -5.80 -7.67 -8.21
N PHE A 64 -6.63 -6.66 -8.45
CA PHE A 64 -7.98 -6.57 -7.84
C PHE A 64 -9.14 -6.90 -8.80
N ALA A 65 -8.86 -7.09 -10.10
CA ALA A 65 -9.91 -7.40 -11.07
C ALA A 65 -10.16 -8.91 -11.26
N ASN A 66 -9.31 -9.78 -10.70
CA ASN A 66 -9.45 -11.23 -10.80
C ASN A 66 -9.19 -11.91 -9.45
N ARG A 67 -10.17 -11.87 -8.55
CA ARG A 67 -10.40 -12.90 -7.53
C ARG A 67 -11.82 -12.82 -7.00
#